data_AF-A0A931PMY9-F1
#
_entry.id   AF-A0A931PMY9-F1
#
_cell.length_a   1.000
_cell.length_b   1.000
_cell.length_c   1.000
_cell.angle_alpha   90.00
_cell.angle_beta   90.00
_cell.angle_gamma   90.00
#
_symmetry.space_group_name_H-M   'P 1'
#
loop_
_entity.id
_entity.type
_entity.pdbx_description
1 polymer ?
#
loop_
_entity_poly.entity_id
_entity_poly.type
_entity_poly.pdbx_seq_one_letter_code
_entity_poly.pdbx_strand_id
1 'polypeptide(L)' 'MIRTSYPLNRILTAIARQHATRQGLTDEELAGHELSAEERAALQTGDLDALYRLGANPYLIRRVFRPRFKI' A
#
# COMPACT_ATOMS: atom_id res chain seq x y z
N MET A 1 11.91 9.21 -13.51
CA MET A 1 12.21 7.88 -12.95
C MET A 1 11.47 7.78 -11.62
N ILE A 2 10.44 6.94 -11.52
CA ILE A 2 9.74 6.75 -10.24
C ILE A 2 10.73 6.08 -9.30
N ARG A 3 11.14 6.78 -8.23
CA ARG A 3 12.01 6.18 -7.21
C ARG A 3 11.17 5.16 -6.43
N THR A 4 11.60 3.91 -6.42
CA THR A 4 10.97 2.85 -5.64
C THR A 4 11.04 3.19 -4.15
N SER A 5 9.89 3.30 -3.48
CA SER A 5 9.85 3.58 -2.03
C SER A 5 10.11 2.29 -1.22
N TYR A 6 11.24 2.25 -0.52
CA TYR A 6 11.60 1.08 0.31
C TYR A 6 10.66 0.88 1.51
N PRO A 7 10.31 1.91 2.31
CA PRO A 7 9.36 1.76 3.43
C PRO A 7 7.98 1.26 2.97
N LEU A 8 7.47 1.81 1.87
CA LEU A 8 6.18 1.44 1.28
C LEU A 8 6.16 -0.03 0.82
N ASN A 9 7.21 -0.48 0.14
CA ASN A 9 7.28 -1.88 -0.30
C ASN A 9 7.49 -2.87 0.86
N ARG A 10 8.16 -2.44 1.94
CA ARG A 10 8.36 -3.26 3.13
C ARG A 10 7.05 -3.55 3.85
N ILE A 11 6.20 -2.54 4.08
CA ILE A 11 4.89 -2.75 4.72
C ILE A 11 3.98 -3.61 3.85
N LEU A 12 3.90 -3.33 2.54
CA LEU A 12 3.10 -4.13 1.63
C LEU A 12 3.54 -5.60 1.59
N THR A 13 4.85 -5.87 1.70
CA THR A 13 5.38 -7.24 1.80
C THR A 13 4.94 -7.93 3.08
N ALA A 14 4.97 -7.23 4.22
CA ALA A 14 4.55 -7.78 5.50
C ALA A 14 3.06 -8.17 5.48
N ILE A 15 2.22 -7.31 4.92
CA ILE A 15 0.77 -7.55 4.83
C ILE A 15 0.45 -8.63 3.78
N ALA A 16 1.13 -8.62 2.63
CA ALA A 16 0.95 -9.64 1.59
C ALA A 16 1.24 -11.08 2.08
N ARG A 17 2.06 -11.22 3.14
CA ARG A 17 2.35 -12.51 3.81
C ARG A 17 1.25 -12.97 4.75
N GLN A 18 0.36 -12.09 5.20
CA GLN A 18 -0.78 -12.46 6.03
C GLN A 18 -1.91 -13.12 5.23
N HIS A 19 -1.78 -13.20 3.91
CA HIS A 19 -2.78 -13.76 2.98
C HIS A 19 -4.17 -13.12 3.10
N ALA A 20 -4.25 -11.91 3.67
CA ALA A 20 -5.47 -11.14 3.78
C ALA A 20 -5.51 -10.05 2.70
N THR A 21 -6.69 -9.86 2.10
CA THR A 21 -6.94 -8.72 1.21
C THR A 21 -7.60 -7.59 1.99
N ARG A 22 -7.21 -6.35 1.69
CA ARG A 22 -7.63 -5.14 2.39
C ARG A 22 -8.27 -4.15 1.40
N GLN A 23 -9.15 -3.30 1.92
CA GLN A 23 -9.64 -2.13 1.18
C GLN A 23 -8.82 -0.87 1.52
N GLY A 24 -8.19 -0.87 2.69
CA GLY A 24 -7.35 0.19 3.23
C GLY A 24 -6.63 -0.34 4.48
N LEU A 25 -5.59 0.37 4.92
CA LEU A 25 -4.83 0.03 6.14
C LEU A 25 -5.18 0.98 7.29
N THR A 26 -5.18 0.48 8.52
CA THR A 26 -5.45 1.33 9.70
C THR A 26 -4.19 2.01 10.22
N ASP A 27 -4.33 3.07 11.01
CA ASP A 27 -3.19 3.77 11.60
C ASP A 27 -2.31 2.86 12.46
N GLU A 28 -2.89 1.87 13.14
CA GLU A 28 -2.15 0.88 13.92
C GLU A 28 -1.23 0.03 13.04
N GLU A 29 -1.65 -0.30 11.83
CA GLU A 29 -0.87 -1.10 10.88
C GLU A 29 0.24 -0.28 10.21
N LEU A 30 0.04 1.03 10.11
CA LEU A 30 0.99 1.98 9.56
C LEU A 30 1.96 2.51 10.62
N ALA A 31 1.68 2.28 11.91
CA ALA A 31 2.50 2.73 13.01
C ALA A 31 3.90 2.09 12.97
N GLY A 32 4.93 2.89 13.26
CA GLY A 32 6.33 2.43 13.26
C GLY A 32 6.96 2.29 11.86
N HIS A 33 6.23 2.59 10.78
CA HIS A 33 6.79 2.71 9.45
C HIS A 33 7.12 4.16 9.11
N GLU A 34 8.31 4.40 8.56
CA GLU A 34 8.75 5.71 8.05
C GLU A 34 8.07 6.02 6.71
N LEU A 35 6.77 6.30 6.77
CA LEU A 35 5.95 6.67 5.63
C LEU A 35 5.76 8.19 5.61
N SER A 36 5.84 8.77 4.41
CA SER A 36 5.37 10.13 4.18
C SER A 36 3.85 10.23 4.37
N ALA A 37 3.36 11.46 4.54
CA ALA A 37 1.92 11.72 4.64
C ALA A 37 1.15 11.22 3.40
N GLU A 38 1.74 11.36 2.21
CA GLU A 38 1.13 10.92 0.95
C GLU A 38 1.03 9.39 0.86
N GLU A 39 2.09 8.67 1.24
CA GLU A 39 2.08 7.21 1.30
C GLU A 39 1.08 6.69 2.33
N ARG A 40 1.00 7.33 3.50
CA ARG A 40 0.04 6.96 4.54
C ARG A 40 -1.39 7.13 4.04
N ALA A 41 -1.71 8.27 3.43
CA ALA A 41 -3.04 8.54 2.88
C ALA A 41 -3.41 7.54 1.77
N ALA A 42 -2.47 7.22 0.87
CA ALA A 42 -2.69 6.24 -0.19
C ALA A 42 -2.96 4.82 0.36
N LEU A 43 -2.22 4.41 1.38
CA LEU A 43 -2.41 3.12 2.05
C LEU A 43 -3.73 3.04 2.84
N GLN A 44 -4.14 4.11 3.51
CA GLN A 44 -5.39 4.18 4.27
C GLN A 44 -6.62 4.11 3.37
N THR A 45 -6.58 4.81 2.24
CA THR A 45 -7.70 4.87 1.29
C THR A 45 -7.70 3.73 0.27
N GLY A 46 -6.59 3.00 0.16
CA GLY A 46 -6.41 2.00 -0.90
C GLY A 46 -6.32 2.62 -2.30
N ASP A 47 -5.81 3.86 -2.40
CA ASP A 47 -5.63 4.56 -3.69
C ASP A 47 -4.49 3.90 -4.49
N LEU A 48 -4.87 2.97 -5.37
CA LEU A 48 -3.93 2.18 -6.16
C LEU A 48 -3.09 3.07 -7.10
N ASP A 49 -3.69 4.11 -7.68
CA ASP A 49 -3.02 5.01 -8.62
C ASP A 49 -1.97 5.87 -7.90
N ALA A 50 -2.28 6.36 -6.70
CA ALA A 50 -1.29 7.01 -5.85
C ALA A 50 -0.14 6.05 -5.49
N LEU A 51 -0.45 4.81 -5.06
CA LEU A 51 0.57 3.82 -4.72
C LEU A 51 1.50 3.52 -5.91
N TYR A 52 0.97 3.41 -7.14
CA TYR A 52 1.78 3.24 -8.34
C TYR A 52 2.73 4.43 -8.58
N ARG A 53 2.24 5.66 -8.45
CA ARG A 53 3.04 6.88 -8.63
C ARG A 53 4.13 7.02 -7.56
N LEU A 54 3.85 6.59 -6.34
CA LEU A 54 4.77 6.58 -5.19
C LEU A 54 5.82 5.45 -5.25
N GLY A 55 5.78 4.62 -6.29
CA GLY A 55 6.79 3.57 -6.50
C GLY A 55 6.56 2.32 -5.67
N ALA A 56 5.31 2.03 -5.27
CA ALA A 56 4.95 0.72 -4.75
C ALA A 56 5.03 -0.34 -5.87
N ASN A 57 5.41 -1.54 -5.49
CA ASN A 57 5.53 -2.67 -6.39
C ASN A 57 4.13 -3.11 -6.87
N PRO A 58 3.87 -3.12 -8.19
CA PRO A 58 2.60 -3.54 -8.77
C PRO A 58 2.08 -4.89 -8.27
N TYR A 59 2.98 -5.85 -8.04
CA TYR A 59 2.63 -7.17 -7.55
C TYR A 59 2.11 -7.12 -6.12
N LEU A 60 2.76 -6.35 -5.25
CA LEU A 60 2.36 -6.22 -3.85
C LEU A 60 1.03 -5.48 -3.72
N ILE A 61 0.81 -4.42 -4.51
CA ILE A 61 -0.47 -3.70 -4.54
C ILE A 61 -1.62 -4.68 -4.83
N ARG A 62 -1.50 -5.49 -5.89
CA ARG A 62 -2.53 -6.46 -6.29
C ARG A 62 -2.75 -7.59 -5.28
N ARG A 63 -1.74 -7.90 -4.47
CA ARG A 63 -1.80 -8.94 -3.45
C ARG A 63 -2.42 -8.44 -2.14
N VAL A 64 -2.19 -7.17 -1.80
CA VAL A 64 -2.70 -6.55 -0.57
C VAL A 64 -4.09 -5.97 -0.78
N PHE A 65 -4.31 -5.22 -1.85
CA PHE A 65 -5.55 -4.50 -2.07
C PHE A 65 -6.48 -5.25 -3.01
N ARG A 66 -7.75 -5.38 -2.60
CA ARG A 66 -8.80 -5.87 -3.50
C ARG A 66 -9.33 -4.67 -4.29
N PRO A 67 -9.19 -4.64 -5.63
CA PRO A 67 -9.83 -3.61 -6.43
C PRO A 67 -11.32 -3.62 -6.15
N ARG A 68 -11.88 -2.45 -5.78
CA ARG A 68 -13.33 -2.29 -5.81
C ARG A 68 -13.71 -2.34 -7.29
N PHE A 69 -14.21 -3.47 -7.77
CA PHE A 69 -14.95 -3.48 -9.01
C PHE A 69 -16.12 -2.52 -8.80
N LYS A 70 -16.14 -1.39 -9.53
CA LYS A 70 -17.35 -0.60 -9.67
C LYS A 70 -18.34 -1.50 -10.42
N ILE A 71 -19.36 -1.96 -9.71
CA ILE A 71 -20.55 -2.58 -10.32
C ILE A 71 -21.41 -1.44 -10.87
#